data_AF-A0A645C9Z8-F1
#
_entry.id   AF-A0A645C9Z8-F1
#
_cell.length_a   1.000
_cell.length_b   1.000
_cell.length_c   1.000
_cell.angle_alpha   90.00
_cell.angle_beta   90.00
_cell.angle_gamma   90.00
#
_symmetry.space_group_name_H-M   'P 1'
#
loop_
_entity.id
_entity.type
_entity.pdbx_description
1 polymer ?
#
loop_
_entity_poly.entity_id
_entity_poly.type
_entity_poly.pdbx_seq_one_letter_code
_entity_poly.pdbx_strand_id
1 'polypeptide(L)'
;MADCTFLGTDVGLRFKSTRGRGGVVENIFINNINMINIPNEPLLFDLFYGGKAPDELTEADKNRKPALMPVTIETPAFRNIHISNVTCKGAGRAMFFNGLPEMPIQNVTVKDVVITDAAEGAVISQADGVTLENIHIQAAKGATVELKSAKNIKVEGVFYKEIDAKGKSINKK
;
A
#
# COMPACT_ATOMS: atom_id res chain seq x y z
N MET A 1 -3.15 16.75 2.67
CA MET A 1 -3.70 16.99 1.31
C MET A 1 -5.18 16.67 1.33
N ALA A 2 -6.02 17.49 0.71
CA ALA A 2 -7.45 17.19 0.64
C ALA A 2 -8.11 17.70 -0.64
N ASP A 3 -9.31 17.20 -0.93
CA ASP A 3 -10.24 17.72 -1.94
C ASP A 3 -9.66 17.74 -3.36
N CYS A 4 -8.98 16.64 -3.73
CA CYS A 4 -8.28 16.51 -5.00
C CYS A 4 -8.96 15.47 -5.90
N THR A 5 -8.89 15.70 -7.22
CA THR A 5 -9.30 14.72 -8.23
C THR A 5 -8.12 14.36 -9.13
N PHE A 6 -7.89 13.06 -9.32
CA PHE A 6 -6.87 12.51 -10.21
C PHE A 6 -7.54 11.81 -11.39
N LEU A 7 -7.19 12.19 -12.62
CA LEU A 7 -7.78 11.64 -13.85
C LEU A 7 -6.67 11.09 -14.75
N GLY A 8 -6.66 9.78 -14.99
CA GLY A 8 -5.73 9.15 -15.95
C GLY A 8 -4.26 9.16 -15.52
N THR A 9 -3.96 9.53 -14.27
CA THR A 9 -2.58 9.56 -13.76
C THR A 9 -2.07 8.16 -13.47
N ASP A 10 -0.79 7.89 -13.73
CA ASP A 10 -0.20 6.53 -13.58
C ASP A 10 -0.45 5.90 -12.21
N VAL A 11 -0.28 6.68 -11.14
CA VAL A 11 -0.48 6.31 -9.73
C VAL A 11 -1.17 7.48 -9.05
N GLY A 12 -2.06 7.20 -8.09
CA GLY A 12 -2.72 8.24 -7.30
C GLY A 12 -1.80 8.83 -6.23
N LEU A 13 -1.86 8.28 -5.02
CA LEU A 13 -1.02 8.67 -3.88
C LEU A 13 0.23 7.79 -3.83
N ARG A 14 1.39 8.41 -4.08
CA ARG A 14 2.66 7.70 -4.24
C ARG A 14 3.68 8.09 -3.18
N PHE A 15 3.97 7.15 -2.28
CA PHE A 15 5.04 7.24 -1.30
C PHE A 15 6.14 6.26 -1.69
N LYS A 16 7.33 6.75 -2.00
CA LYS A 16 8.42 5.92 -2.51
C LYS A 16 9.76 6.29 -1.90
N SER A 17 10.51 5.27 -1.49
CA SER A 17 11.91 5.39 -1.08
C SER A 17 12.64 4.07 -1.33
N THR A 18 13.92 4.04 -1.00
CA THR A 18 14.75 2.84 -1.07
C THR A 18 15.89 2.92 -0.07
N ARG A 19 16.45 1.77 0.31
CA ARG A 19 17.64 1.71 1.15
C ARG A 19 18.77 2.55 0.56
N GLY A 20 19.55 3.21 1.40
CA GLY A 20 20.59 4.14 0.97
C GLY A 20 20.12 5.60 0.95
N ARG A 21 18.80 5.85 0.92
CA ARG A 21 18.26 7.23 0.94
C ARG A 21 18.03 7.78 2.34
N GLY A 22 17.75 6.91 3.30
CA GLY A 22 17.34 7.31 4.63
C GLY A 22 16.06 8.15 4.62
N GLY A 23 15.94 8.99 5.65
CA GLY A 23 14.82 9.89 5.82
C GLY A 23 13.56 9.21 6.34
N VAL A 24 12.63 10.04 6.80
CA VAL A 24 11.36 9.60 7.37
C VAL A 24 10.23 10.36 6.68
N VAL A 25 9.20 9.63 6.28
CA VAL A 25 7.91 10.21 5.89
C VAL A 25 6.92 9.88 6.98
N GLU A 26 6.46 10.91 7.68
CA GLU A 26 5.53 10.74 8.79
C GLU A 26 4.54 11.88 8.98
N ASN A 27 3.47 11.58 9.71
CA ASN A 27 2.39 12.51 10.06
C ASN A 27 1.71 13.09 8.82
N ILE A 28 1.34 12.19 7.91
CA ILE A 28 0.69 12.53 6.66
C ILE A 28 -0.82 12.32 6.80
N PHE A 29 -1.58 13.34 6.42
CA PHE A 29 -3.04 13.33 6.47
C PHE A 29 -3.61 13.60 5.09
N ILE A 30 -4.41 12.68 4.58
CA ILE A 30 -5.04 12.75 3.26
C ILE A 30 -6.53 12.47 3.38
N ASN A 31 -7.35 13.35 2.83
CA ASN A 31 -8.80 13.24 2.94
C ASN A 31 -9.51 13.63 1.65
N ASN A 32 -10.64 12.99 1.33
CA ASN A 32 -11.53 13.37 0.24
C ASN A 32 -10.81 13.41 -1.12
N ILE A 33 -10.45 12.24 -1.62
CA ILE A 33 -9.75 12.08 -2.89
C ILE A 33 -10.59 11.28 -3.86
N ASN A 34 -10.81 11.82 -5.05
CA ASN A 34 -11.48 11.13 -6.14
C ASN A 34 -10.49 10.76 -7.25
N MET A 35 -10.55 9.52 -7.73
CA MET A 35 -9.64 9.01 -8.75
C MET A 35 -10.40 8.28 -9.86
N ILE A 36 -10.00 8.50 -11.11
CA ILE A 36 -10.59 7.84 -12.26
C ILE A 36 -9.48 7.38 -13.20
N ASN A 37 -9.55 6.11 -13.62
CA ASN A 37 -8.63 5.48 -14.57
C ASN A 37 -7.16 5.56 -14.12
N ILE A 38 -6.84 4.95 -12.98
CA ILE A 38 -5.46 4.84 -12.48
C ILE A 38 -4.88 3.51 -12.96
N PRO A 39 -4.02 3.47 -14.00
CA PRO A 39 -3.60 2.20 -14.60
C PRO A 39 -2.78 1.32 -13.64
N ASN A 40 -2.13 1.89 -12.62
CA ASN A 40 -1.42 1.15 -11.57
C ASN A 40 -2.18 1.23 -10.23
N GLU A 41 -1.57 1.78 -9.18
CA GLU A 41 -2.16 1.85 -7.85
C GLU A 41 -2.75 3.23 -7.51
N PRO A 42 -3.99 3.30 -7.01
CA PRO A 42 -4.51 4.49 -6.35
C PRO A 42 -3.72 4.84 -5.10
N LEU A 43 -3.33 3.83 -4.30
CA LEU A 43 -2.53 3.99 -3.08
C LEU A 43 -1.26 3.12 -3.14
N LEU A 44 -0.09 3.76 -3.27
CA LEU A 44 1.21 3.09 -3.43
C LEU A 44 2.21 3.53 -2.37
N PHE A 45 2.61 2.61 -1.49
CA PHE A 45 3.72 2.80 -0.54
C PHE A 45 4.79 1.76 -0.85
N ASP A 46 5.95 2.18 -1.34
CA ASP A 46 7.02 1.26 -1.74
C ASP A 46 8.40 1.71 -1.25
N LEU A 47 8.98 0.94 -0.32
CA LEU A 47 10.34 1.11 0.19
C LEU A 47 11.39 0.30 -0.59
N PHE A 48 10.99 -0.46 -1.61
CA PHE A 48 11.91 -1.15 -2.52
C PHE A 48 12.11 -0.41 -3.85
N TYR A 49 11.67 0.84 -3.96
CA TYR A 49 11.58 1.54 -5.22
C TYR A 49 12.94 1.65 -5.93
N GLY A 50 13.04 1.06 -7.12
CA GLY A 50 14.28 0.98 -7.89
C GLY A 50 14.62 2.22 -8.73
N GLY A 51 13.82 3.29 -8.62
CA GLY A 51 14.04 4.52 -9.42
C GLY A 51 13.32 4.54 -10.77
N LYS A 52 12.67 3.45 -11.17
CA LYS A 52 12.03 3.27 -12.49
C LYS A 52 10.54 3.58 -12.44
N ALA A 53 9.97 4.05 -13.54
CA ALA A 53 8.52 4.14 -13.71
C ALA A 53 7.88 2.73 -13.81
N PRO A 54 6.56 2.56 -13.55
CA PRO A 54 5.92 1.24 -13.58
C PRO A 54 6.09 0.48 -14.89
N ASP A 55 6.05 1.20 -16.01
CA ASP A 55 6.27 0.71 -17.37
C ASP A 55 7.74 0.34 -17.67
N GLU A 56 8.67 0.77 -16.81
CA GLU A 56 10.11 0.47 -16.91
C GLU A 56 10.56 -0.68 -15.99
N LEU A 57 9.67 -1.21 -15.13
CA LEU A 57 10.01 -2.29 -14.18
C LEU A 57 10.20 -3.64 -14.89
N THR A 58 11.34 -4.29 -14.64
CA THR A 58 11.60 -5.66 -15.13
C THR A 58 10.97 -6.72 -14.22
N GLU A 59 10.84 -7.96 -14.70
CA GLU A 59 10.39 -9.08 -13.86
C GLU A 59 11.32 -9.35 -12.67
N ALA A 60 12.62 -9.06 -12.79
CA ALA A 60 13.56 -9.15 -11.68
C ALA A 60 13.29 -8.06 -10.62
N ASP A 61 12.95 -6.84 -11.05
CA ASP A 61 12.57 -5.74 -10.17
C ASP A 61 11.29 -6.08 -9.38
N LYS A 62 10.31 -6.70 -10.05
CA LYS A 62 9.04 -7.14 -9.45
C LYS A 62 9.19 -8.32 -8.48
N ASN A 63 10.17 -9.19 -8.71
CA ASN A 63 10.39 -10.42 -7.92
C ASN A 63 11.52 -10.31 -6.89
N ARG A 64 11.98 -9.09 -6.57
CA ARG A 64 13.09 -8.89 -5.62
C ARG A 64 12.72 -9.46 -4.25
N LYS A 65 13.44 -10.51 -3.83
CA LYS A 65 13.20 -11.13 -2.52
C LYS A 65 13.60 -10.17 -1.39
N PRO A 66 12.71 -9.96 -0.40
CA PRO A 66 13.04 -9.12 0.75
C PRO A 66 14.12 -9.81 1.59
N ALA A 67 15.29 -9.19 1.68
CA ALA A 67 16.36 -9.56 2.61
C ALA A 67 16.33 -8.63 3.82
N LEU A 68 16.53 -9.18 5.01
CA LEU A 68 16.71 -8.41 6.24
C LEU A 68 18.09 -7.75 6.23
N MET A 69 18.15 -6.45 6.49
CA MET A 69 19.40 -5.68 6.56
C MET A 69 19.52 -4.95 7.91
N PRO A 70 20.73 -4.55 8.34
CA PRO A 70 20.88 -3.68 9.50
C PRO A 70 20.15 -2.34 9.29
N VAL A 71 19.53 -1.83 10.35
CA VAL A 71 18.95 -0.49 10.34
C VAL A 71 20.08 0.54 10.47
N THR A 72 20.13 1.50 9.55
CA THR A 72 21.09 2.62 9.54
C THR A 72 20.35 3.94 9.34
N ILE A 73 21.08 5.06 9.38
CA ILE A 73 20.52 6.38 9.00
C ILE A 73 20.01 6.42 7.55
N GLU A 74 20.48 5.49 6.72
CA GLU A 74 20.08 5.35 5.32
C GLU A 74 18.89 4.37 5.13
N THR A 75 18.35 3.81 6.20
CA THR A 75 17.13 3.01 6.18
C THR A 75 15.91 3.95 6.19
N PRO A 76 15.14 4.03 5.09
CA PRO A 76 13.96 4.89 5.04
C PRO A 76 12.83 4.32 5.89
N ALA A 77 11.98 5.20 6.44
CA ALA A 77 10.82 4.80 7.22
C ALA A 77 9.55 5.55 6.79
N PHE A 78 8.44 4.82 6.67
CA PHE A 78 7.10 5.37 6.48
C PHE A 78 6.26 5.05 7.72
N ARG A 79 5.75 6.07 8.40
CA ARG A 79 4.92 5.88 9.60
C ARG A 79 3.86 6.95 9.81
N ASN A 80 2.81 6.66 10.56
CA ASN A 80 1.78 7.65 10.95
C ASN A 80 1.14 8.32 9.71
N ILE A 81 0.55 7.50 8.84
CA ILE A 81 -0.11 7.96 7.61
C ILE A 81 -1.60 7.66 7.71
N HIS A 82 -2.42 8.69 7.53
CA HIS A 82 -3.87 8.62 7.69
C HIS A 82 -4.54 9.05 6.39
N ILE A 83 -5.28 8.13 5.79
CA ILE A 83 -6.00 8.32 4.52
C ILE A 83 -7.48 8.04 4.77
N SER A 84 -8.34 9.00 4.45
CA SER A 84 -9.78 8.86 4.59
C SER A 84 -10.56 9.34 3.37
N ASN A 85 -11.76 8.80 3.15
CA ASN A 85 -12.70 9.25 2.12
C ASN A 85 -12.06 9.23 0.72
N VAL A 86 -11.77 8.03 0.21
CA VAL A 86 -11.18 7.86 -1.12
C VAL A 86 -12.11 7.08 -2.02
N THR A 87 -12.39 7.63 -3.20
CA THR A 87 -13.11 6.92 -4.28
C THR A 87 -12.18 6.73 -5.46
N CYS A 88 -12.14 5.51 -6.01
CA CYS A 88 -11.43 5.23 -7.25
C CYS A 88 -12.27 4.35 -8.17
N LYS A 89 -12.42 4.76 -9.43
CA LYS A 89 -13.01 3.93 -10.49
C LYS A 89 -11.98 3.62 -11.56
N GLY A 90 -11.70 2.34 -11.77
CA GLY A 90 -10.67 1.87 -12.70
C GLY A 90 -9.29 1.94 -12.04
N ALA A 91 -8.78 0.78 -11.62
CA ALA A 91 -7.47 0.65 -11.00
C ALA A 91 -6.71 -0.58 -11.52
N GLY A 92 -5.38 -0.53 -11.62
CA GLY A 92 -4.55 -1.72 -11.83
C GLY A 92 -4.56 -2.62 -10.60
N ARG A 93 -4.14 -2.09 -9.45
CA ARG A 93 -4.21 -2.76 -8.15
C ARG A 93 -4.74 -1.81 -7.11
N ALA A 94 -5.69 -2.24 -6.29
CA ALA A 94 -6.40 -1.35 -5.37
C ALA A 94 -5.48 -0.61 -4.39
N MET A 95 -4.52 -1.33 -3.79
CA MET A 95 -3.49 -0.78 -2.91
C MET A 95 -2.22 -1.63 -2.98
N PHE A 96 -1.05 -1.00 -2.87
CA PHE A 96 0.21 -1.72 -2.70
C PHE A 96 1.06 -1.08 -1.61
N PHE A 97 1.14 -1.75 -0.46
CA PHE A 97 2.00 -1.36 0.65
C PHE A 97 3.13 -2.38 0.78
N ASN A 98 4.36 -1.90 0.64
CA ASN A 98 5.55 -2.73 0.58
C ASN A 98 6.66 -2.10 1.44
N GLY A 99 6.68 -2.45 2.73
CA GLY A 99 7.71 -2.01 3.67
C GLY A 99 8.98 -2.86 3.64
N LEU A 100 9.94 -2.57 4.51
CA LEU A 100 11.17 -3.38 4.64
C LEU A 100 11.03 -4.40 5.78
N PRO A 101 11.68 -5.58 5.70
CA PRO A 101 11.70 -6.53 6.82
C PRO A 101 12.24 -5.94 8.13
N GLU A 102 13.27 -5.09 8.07
CA GLU A 102 13.87 -4.42 9.22
C GLU A 102 13.20 -3.08 9.57
N MET A 103 12.40 -2.53 8.66
CA MET A 103 11.66 -1.28 8.84
C MET A 103 10.30 -1.38 8.14
N PRO A 104 9.33 -2.11 8.74
CA PRO A 104 7.99 -2.24 8.20
C PRO A 104 7.33 -0.86 8.03
N ILE A 105 6.33 -0.75 7.17
CA ILE A 105 5.45 0.42 7.17
C ILE A 105 4.67 0.43 8.50
N GLN A 106 4.69 1.53 9.24
CA GLN A 106 4.15 1.57 10.61
C GLN A 106 2.93 2.47 10.75
N ASN A 107 1.94 2.06 11.53
CA ASN A 107 0.82 2.92 11.95
C ASN A 107 0.13 3.66 10.76
N VAL A 108 -0.51 2.89 9.89
CA VAL A 108 -1.24 3.42 8.73
C VAL A 108 -2.73 3.17 8.93
N THR A 109 -3.55 4.20 8.74
CA THR A 109 -5.01 4.06 8.74
C THR A 109 -5.55 4.41 7.37
N VAL A 110 -6.33 3.51 6.78
CA VAL A 110 -7.09 3.73 5.56
C VAL A 110 -8.55 3.52 5.88
N LYS A 111 -9.35 4.58 5.77
CA LYS A 111 -10.75 4.58 6.20
C LYS A 111 -11.69 5.11 5.11
N ASP A 112 -12.89 4.56 5.02
CA ASP A 112 -13.95 5.04 4.11
C ASP A 112 -13.46 5.08 2.65
N VAL A 113 -13.13 3.90 2.11
CA VAL A 113 -12.55 3.77 0.77
C VAL A 113 -13.40 2.88 -0.12
N VAL A 114 -13.69 3.37 -1.32
CA VAL A 114 -14.42 2.65 -2.37
C VAL A 114 -13.56 2.60 -3.62
N ILE A 115 -13.13 1.40 -4.02
CA ILE A 115 -12.38 1.16 -5.26
C ILE A 115 -13.16 0.16 -6.11
N THR A 116 -13.61 0.60 -7.29
CA THR A 116 -14.35 -0.23 -8.24
C THR A 116 -13.57 -0.40 -9.54
N ASP A 117 -13.89 -1.46 -10.29
CA ASP A 117 -13.23 -1.79 -11.56
C ASP A 117 -11.70 -1.93 -11.41
N ALA A 118 -11.24 -2.52 -10.29
CA ALA A 118 -9.82 -2.82 -10.10
C ALA A 118 -9.46 -4.14 -10.78
N ALA A 119 -8.29 -4.24 -11.42
CA ALA A 119 -7.82 -5.53 -11.95
C ALA A 119 -7.40 -6.49 -10.82
N GLU A 120 -6.76 -5.97 -9.77
CA GLU A 120 -6.31 -6.70 -8.58
C GLU A 120 -6.73 -6.00 -7.27
N GLY A 121 -6.90 -6.77 -6.20
CA GLY A 121 -7.19 -6.24 -4.86
C GLY A 121 -6.00 -5.58 -4.17
N ALA A 122 -6.07 -5.37 -2.85
CA ALA A 122 -4.99 -4.76 -2.09
C ALA A 122 -3.91 -5.78 -1.72
N VAL A 123 -2.65 -5.36 -1.69
CA VAL A 123 -1.53 -6.15 -1.19
C VAL A 123 -0.79 -5.34 -0.14
N ILE A 124 -0.68 -5.87 1.07
CA ILE A 124 -0.01 -5.24 2.22
C ILE A 124 1.05 -6.18 2.74
N SER A 125 2.31 -5.77 2.57
CA SER A 125 3.49 -6.56 2.89
C SER A 125 4.45 -5.78 3.78
N GLN A 126 5.07 -6.46 4.74
CA GLN A 126 6.05 -5.86 5.66
C GLN A 126 5.48 -4.60 6.33
N ALA A 127 4.40 -4.78 7.08
CA ALA A 127 3.68 -3.70 7.73
C ALA A 127 3.36 -4.03 9.18
N ASP A 128 3.34 -3.01 10.04
CA ASP A 128 3.03 -3.12 11.46
C ASP A 128 2.04 -2.03 11.88
N GLY A 129 0.84 -2.42 12.31
CA GLY A 129 -0.18 -1.46 12.73
C GLY A 129 -0.93 -0.81 11.58
N VAL A 130 -1.37 -1.60 10.59
CA VAL A 130 -2.26 -1.11 9.52
C VAL A 130 -3.71 -1.36 9.88
N THR A 131 -4.55 -0.33 9.82
CA THR A 131 -6.00 -0.43 9.97
C THR A 131 -6.70 -0.10 8.66
N LEU A 132 -7.48 -1.03 8.14
CA LEU A 132 -8.41 -0.86 7.03
C LEU A 132 -9.84 -0.90 7.58
N GLU A 133 -10.56 0.22 7.49
CA GLU A 133 -11.90 0.36 8.06
C GLU A 133 -12.87 0.93 7.03
N ASN A 134 -14.02 0.27 6.87
CA ASN A 134 -15.02 0.63 5.88
C ASN A 134 -14.43 0.68 4.46
N ILE A 135 -13.77 -0.41 4.07
CA ILE A 135 -13.20 -0.58 2.73
C ILE A 135 -14.10 -1.45 1.85
N HIS A 136 -14.34 -0.96 0.63
CA HIS A 136 -15.04 -1.67 -0.45
C HIS A 136 -14.13 -1.73 -1.68
N ILE A 137 -13.70 -2.94 -2.05
CA ILE A 137 -12.81 -3.16 -3.20
C ILE A 137 -13.45 -4.21 -4.12
N GLN A 138 -13.80 -3.79 -5.34
CA GLN A 138 -14.25 -4.70 -6.40
C GLN A 138 -13.08 -4.97 -7.35
N ALA A 139 -12.43 -6.12 -7.14
CA ALA A 139 -11.32 -6.59 -7.96
C ALA A 139 -11.75 -7.71 -8.91
N ALA A 140 -11.28 -7.66 -10.16
CA ALA A 140 -11.56 -8.68 -11.16
C ALA A 140 -10.81 -10.00 -10.88
N LYS A 141 -9.65 -9.94 -10.21
CA LYS A 141 -8.80 -11.09 -9.91
C LYS A 141 -8.19 -10.98 -8.51
N GLY A 142 -7.86 -12.14 -7.94
CA GLY A 142 -7.16 -12.24 -6.65
C GLY A 142 -8.09 -11.98 -5.46
N ALA A 143 -7.46 -11.85 -4.28
CA ALA A 143 -8.20 -11.55 -3.06
C ALA A 143 -8.47 -10.06 -2.91
N THR A 144 -9.52 -9.71 -2.16
CA THR A 144 -9.83 -8.31 -1.81
C THR A 144 -8.65 -7.65 -1.10
N VAL A 145 -8.04 -8.36 -0.13
CA VAL A 145 -6.82 -7.95 0.56
C VAL A 145 -5.91 -9.16 0.75
N GLU A 146 -4.67 -9.07 0.31
CA GLU A 146 -3.57 -9.97 0.66
C GLU A 146 -2.66 -9.34 1.70
N LEU A 147 -2.36 -10.09 2.75
CA LEU A 147 -1.45 -9.69 3.82
C LEU A 147 -0.23 -10.62 3.84
N LYS A 148 1.00 -10.11 3.94
CA LYS A 148 2.24 -10.92 3.99
C LYS A 148 3.25 -10.31 4.96
N SER A 149 3.85 -11.13 5.83
CA SER A 149 4.87 -10.67 6.79
C SER A 149 4.44 -9.40 7.53
N ALA A 150 3.26 -9.43 8.16
CA ALA A 150 2.61 -8.26 8.70
C ALA A 150 2.18 -8.48 10.15
N LYS A 151 2.16 -7.42 10.96
CA LYS A 151 1.85 -7.45 12.39
C LYS A 151 0.80 -6.41 12.74
N ASN A 152 0.00 -6.71 13.76
CA ASN A 152 -1.00 -5.80 14.31
C ASN A 152 -1.93 -5.20 13.24
N ILE A 153 -2.40 -6.02 12.31
CA ILE A 153 -3.27 -5.58 11.21
C ILE A 153 -4.73 -5.67 11.63
N LYS A 154 -5.51 -4.63 11.39
CA LYS A 154 -6.96 -4.62 11.60
C LYS A 154 -7.66 -4.41 10.26
N VAL A 155 -8.52 -5.34 9.87
CA VAL A 155 -9.33 -5.22 8.63
C VAL A 155 -10.79 -5.42 9.00
N GLU A 156 -11.62 -4.41 8.76
CA GLU A 156 -13.07 -4.48 8.97
C GLU A 156 -13.44 -4.98 10.39
N GLY A 157 -12.72 -4.50 11.41
CA GLY A 157 -12.92 -4.89 12.81
C GLY A 157 -12.20 -6.18 13.23
N VAL A 158 -11.74 -7.02 12.30
CA VAL A 158 -10.98 -8.24 12.61
C VAL A 158 -9.52 -7.91 12.84
N PHE A 159 -8.97 -8.34 13.98
CA PHE A 159 -7.57 -8.12 14.34
C PHE A 159 -6.69 -9.35 14.06
N TYR A 160 -5.58 -9.14 13.37
CA TYR A 160 -4.55 -10.12 13.07
C TYR A 160 -3.25 -9.69 13.75
N LYS A 161 -2.88 -10.41 14.81
CA LYS A 161 -1.66 -10.11 15.59
C LYS A 161 -0.40 -10.27 14.76
N GLU A 162 -0.30 -11.36 14.01
CA GLU A 162 0.88 -11.69 13.21
C GLU A 162 0.47 -12.54 12.00
N ILE A 163 1.10 -12.26 10.86
CA ILE A 163 0.93 -12.95 9.58
C ILE A 163 2.33 -13.21 9.04
N ASP A 164 2.64 -14.48 8.77
CA ASP A 164 3.96 -14.90 8.31
C ASP A 164 4.17 -14.63 6.81
N ALA A 165 5.29 -15.12 6.29
CA ALA A 165 5.66 -14.98 4.87
C ALA A 165 4.78 -15.80 3.90
N LYS A 166 4.03 -16.81 4.37
CA LYS A 166 3.04 -17.52 3.53
C LYS A 166 1.86 -16.62 3.21
N GLY A 167 1.57 -15.69 4.11
CA GLY A 167 0.54 -14.67 3.95
C GLY A 167 -0.87 -15.16 4.26
N LYS A 168 -1.82 -14.24 4.11
CA LYS A 168 -3.24 -14.46 4.34
C LYS A 168 -4.06 -13.67 3.33
N SER A 169 -4.96 -14.36 2.64
CA SER A 169 -5.93 -13.75 1.73
C SER A 169 -7.25 -13.52 2.45
N ILE A 170 -7.80 -12.32 2.28
CA ILE A 170 -9.11 -11.91 2.79
C ILE A 170 -9.97 -11.62 1.57
N ASN A 171 -11.04 -12.39 1.43
CA ASN A 171 -12.04 -12.22 0.37
C ASN A 171 -13.30 -11.68 1.01
N LYS A 172 -13.77 -10.52 0.55
CA LYS A 172 -15.07 -9.97 0.93
C LYS A 172 -15.99 -10.05 -0.31
N LYS A 173 -17.27 -10.36 -0.07
CA LYS A 173 -18.32 -10.24 -1.08
C LYS A 173 -18.80 -8.80 -1.16
#